data_AF-A0A5Q4EWS8-F1
#
_entry.id   AF-A0A5Q4EWS8-F1
#
_cell.length_a   1.000
_cell.length_b   1.000
_cell.length_c   1.000
_cell.angle_alpha   90.00
_cell.angle_beta   90.00
_cell.angle_gamma   90.00
#
_symmetry.space_group_name_H-M   'P 1'
#
loop_
_entity.id
_entity.type
_entity.pdbx_description
1 polymer ?
#
loop_
_entity_poly.entity_id
_entity_poly.type
_entity_poly.pdbx_seq_one_letter_code
_entity_poly.pdbx_strand_id
1 'polypeptide(L)'
;MTRDAPPLILVDGSSYLYRAFHALPPLTAADGTPTGAVLGVLNMLHKLIDDYSPEHIAVVMDAPGPTFRDELFAEYKANRPSMPDELRAQIEPLLTAVRALGLPLLRIEGVEADDVIGTLVRRASEQGMEVLVSTADKDMAQLVGDGVRLVNTMTGKVLDEAGVVEKFGVRPDQVIDWLALVGDSSDNIPGVPRVGAKTAAKWLGTYDSVAELVERAEEIGGKAGESLREHLEQLKLSQQLATIRTDVELDLGPEALRRDEPDTATLRKLFTRLELVSLLRRLPAEAAGEADTAPGEEIERRYDTVLDEAAFAAWLERIQAAELTALDTETT
;
A
#
# COMPACT_ATOMS: atom_id res chain seq x y z
N MET A 1 -10.32 25.26 10.34
CA MET A 1 -9.55 25.36 9.09
C MET A 1 -10.33 24.59 8.05
N THR A 2 -10.89 25.28 7.07
CA THR A 2 -11.52 24.67 5.90
C THR A 2 -10.49 23.79 5.19
N ARG A 3 -10.86 22.57 4.80
CA ARG A 3 -10.01 21.70 3.98
C ARG A 3 -9.94 22.34 2.58
N ASP A 4 -8.95 23.20 2.34
CA ASP A 4 -8.91 24.07 1.15
C ASP A 4 -8.37 23.39 -0.12
N ALA A 5 -7.84 22.15 -0.06
CA ALA A 5 -7.58 21.31 -1.24
C ALA A 5 -7.49 19.80 -0.85
N PRO A 6 -7.84 18.86 -1.75
CA PRO A 6 -7.55 17.44 -1.55
C PRO A 6 -6.02 17.21 -1.44
N PRO A 7 -5.55 16.32 -0.55
CA PRO A 7 -4.12 16.07 -0.39
C PRO A 7 -3.54 15.39 -1.63
N LEU A 8 -2.22 15.55 -1.84
CA LEU A 8 -1.45 14.63 -2.68
C LEU A 8 -1.48 13.24 -2.05
N ILE A 9 -1.88 12.23 -2.81
CA ILE A 9 -1.88 10.85 -2.35
C ILE A 9 -0.70 10.08 -2.93
N LEU A 10 0.16 9.54 -2.07
CA LEU A 10 1.26 8.67 -2.48
C LEU A 10 0.96 7.25 -2.02
N VAL A 11 0.85 6.31 -2.96
CA VAL A 11 0.55 4.92 -2.66
C VAL A 11 1.83 4.10 -2.72
N ASP A 12 2.14 3.45 -1.61
CA ASP A 12 3.14 2.40 -1.54
C ASP A 12 2.58 1.12 -2.19
N GLY A 13 2.85 0.98 -3.48
CA GLY A 13 2.33 -0.08 -4.33
C GLY A 13 2.91 -1.45 -4.00
N SER A 14 4.18 -1.50 -3.56
CA SER A 14 4.83 -2.74 -3.12
C SER A 14 4.19 -3.28 -1.85
N SER A 15 3.97 -2.43 -0.85
CA SER A 15 3.23 -2.81 0.37
C SER A 15 1.80 -3.24 0.05
N TYR A 16 1.12 -2.55 -0.86
CA TYR A 16 -0.20 -2.95 -1.35
C TYR A 16 -0.19 -4.34 -1.98
N LEU A 17 0.80 -4.64 -2.83
CA LEU A 17 0.92 -5.90 -3.55
C LEU A 17 1.09 -7.07 -2.59
N TYR A 18 2.05 -7.00 -1.65
CA TYR A 18 2.26 -8.06 -0.66
C TYR A 18 1.07 -8.21 0.28
N ARG A 19 0.45 -7.09 0.69
CA ARG A 19 -0.73 -7.12 1.55
C ARG A 19 -1.91 -7.80 0.87
N ALA A 20 -2.16 -7.49 -0.41
CA ALA A 20 -3.23 -8.13 -1.17
C ALA A 20 -2.98 -9.64 -1.33
N PHE A 21 -1.73 -10.03 -1.61
CA PHE A 21 -1.35 -11.44 -1.79
C PHE A 21 -1.59 -12.28 -0.53
N HIS A 22 -1.32 -11.74 0.66
CA HIS A 22 -1.54 -12.47 1.92
C HIS A 22 -2.97 -12.35 2.47
N ALA A 23 -3.71 -11.29 2.12
CA ALA A 23 -5.06 -11.07 2.62
C ALA A 23 -6.14 -11.84 1.85
N LEU A 24 -5.92 -12.10 0.56
CA LEU A 24 -6.88 -12.78 -0.30
C LEU A 24 -6.52 -14.27 -0.47
N PRO A 25 -7.51 -15.15 -0.68
CA PRO A 25 -7.23 -16.53 -1.08
C PRO A 25 -6.50 -16.55 -2.43
N PRO A 26 -5.79 -17.64 -2.76
CA PRO A 26 -5.14 -17.80 -4.06
C PRO A 26 -6.21 -17.92 -5.15
N LEU A 27 -6.56 -16.78 -5.75
CA LEU A 27 -7.50 -16.69 -6.87
C LEU A 27 -6.73 -16.86 -8.17
N THR A 28 -7.30 -17.62 -9.10
CA THR A 28 -6.76 -17.88 -10.44
C THR A 28 -7.85 -17.74 -11.48
N ALA A 29 -7.49 -17.23 -12.66
CA ALA A 29 -8.33 -17.31 -13.86
C ALA A 29 -8.37 -18.76 -14.41
N ALA A 30 -9.29 -19.04 -15.33
CA ALA A 30 -9.44 -20.36 -15.95
C ALA A 30 -8.16 -20.88 -16.65
N ASP A 31 -7.28 -19.99 -17.12
CA ASP A 31 -5.99 -20.35 -17.71
C ASP A 31 -4.89 -20.64 -16.67
N GLY A 32 -5.22 -20.59 -15.38
CA GLY A 32 -4.30 -20.80 -14.26
C GLY A 32 -3.51 -19.56 -13.85
N THR A 33 -3.71 -18.41 -14.51
CA THR A 33 -3.03 -17.16 -14.14
C THR A 33 -3.51 -16.73 -12.74
N PRO A 34 -2.61 -16.46 -11.78
CA PRO A 34 -2.99 -15.93 -10.47
C PRO A 34 -3.48 -14.48 -10.59
N THR A 35 -4.55 -14.13 -9.88
CA THR A 35 -5.23 -12.83 -10.02
C THR A 35 -5.56 -12.13 -8.70
N GLY A 36 -5.41 -12.83 -7.56
CA GLY A 36 -5.81 -12.34 -6.25
C GLY A 36 -5.14 -11.02 -5.84
N ALA A 37 -3.82 -10.90 -6.04
CA ALA A 37 -3.08 -9.69 -5.66
C ALA A 37 -3.50 -8.50 -6.55
N VAL A 38 -3.66 -8.71 -7.86
CA VAL A 38 -4.15 -7.66 -8.78
C VAL A 38 -5.53 -7.15 -8.35
N LEU A 39 -6.47 -8.07 -8.09
CA LEU A 39 -7.81 -7.73 -7.64
C LEU A 39 -7.78 -6.92 -6.33
N GLY A 40 -6.99 -7.39 -5.34
CA GLY A 40 -6.87 -6.72 -4.05
C GLY A 40 -6.30 -5.31 -4.15
N VAL A 41 -5.21 -5.13 -4.91
CA VAL A 41 -4.59 -3.82 -5.10
C VAL A 41 -5.57 -2.85 -5.79
N LEU A 42 -6.23 -3.29 -6.87
CA LEU A 42 -7.17 -2.42 -7.59
C LEU A 42 -8.38 -2.04 -6.75
N ASN A 43 -8.90 -2.95 -5.92
CA ASN A 43 -9.96 -2.62 -4.97
C ASN A 43 -9.50 -1.57 -3.93
N MET A 44 -8.29 -1.72 -3.40
CA MET A 44 -7.73 -0.75 -2.44
C MET A 44 -7.46 0.62 -3.10
N LEU A 45 -7.00 0.66 -4.36
CA LEU A 45 -6.83 1.90 -5.11
C LEU A 45 -8.17 2.58 -5.38
N HIS A 46 -9.17 1.83 -5.84
CA HIS A 46 -10.50 2.36 -6.04
C HIS A 46 -11.09 2.93 -4.75
N LYS A 47 -11.01 2.19 -3.65
CA LYS A 47 -11.47 2.69 -2.33
C LYS A 47 -10.79 4.01 -1.97
N LEU A 48 -9.47 4.10 -2.14
CA LEU A 48 -8.70 5.31 -1.83
C LEU A 48 -9.13 6.49 -2.72
N ILE A 49 -9.37 6.25 -4.00
CA ILE A 49 -9.88 7.27 -4.94
C ILE A 49 -11.30 7.71 -4.54
N ASP A 50 -12.18 6.77 -4.20
CA ASP A 50 -13.56 7.05 -3.82
C ASP A 50 -13.61 7.84 -2.49
N ASP A 51 -12.79 7.46 -1.50
CA ASP A 51 -12.77 8.07 -0.16
C ASP A 51 -12.19 9.49 -0.16
N TYR A 52 -11.25 9.81 -1.05
CA TYR A 52 -10.52 11.10 -1.04
C TYR A 52 -10.70 11.98 -2.28
N SER A 53 -11.15 11.42 -3.41
CA SER A 53 -11.26 12.12 -4.71
C SER A 53 -10.02 12.99 -5.04
N PRO A 54 -8.80 12.42 -5.02
CA PRO A 54 -7.58 13.19 -5.20
C PRO A 54 -7.42 13.72 -6.63
N GLU A 55 -7.00 14.98 -6.76
CA GLU A 55 -6.50 15.52 -8.04
C GLU A 55 -5.08 15.02 -8.32
N HIS A 56 -4.26 14.96 -7.27
CA HIS A 56 -2.87 14.48 -7.35
C HIS A 56 -2.72 13.14 -6.63
N ILE A 57 -2.27 12.13 -7.36
CA ILE A 57 -2.06 10.78 -6.85
C ILE A 57 -0.95 10.09 -7.64
N ALA A 58 -0.13 9.28 -6.97
CA ALA A 58 0.82 8.41 -7.63
C ALA A 58 0.92 7.05 -6.93
N VAL A 59 1.20 6.01 -7.71
CA VAL A 59 1.56 4.69 -7.21
C VAL A 59 3.07 4.53 -7.38
N VAL A 60 3.76 4.19 -6.30
CA VAL A 60 5.20 3.96 -6.30
C VAL A 60 5.46 2.48 -6.06
N MET A 61 6.24 1.86 -6.94
CA MET A 61 6.59 0.44 -6.87
C MET A 61 8.11 0.29 -6.81
N ASP A 62 8.59 -0.74 -6.12
CA ASP A 62 10.00 -1.10 -6.15
C ASP A 62 10.42 -1.53 -7.57
N ALA A 63 11.56 -1.00 -8.02
CA ALA A 63 12.23 -1.50 -9.22
C ALA A 63 12.86 -2.89 -8.95
N PRO A 64 13.02 -3.72 -9.99
CA PRO A 64 13.78 -4.95 -9.84
C PRO A 64 15.28 -4.62 -9.71
N GLY A 65 16.00 -5.34 -8.86
CA GLY A 65 17.44 -5.22 -8.72
C GLY A 65 17.88 -4.77 -7.32
N PRO A 66 19.18 -4.65 -7.08
CA PRO A 66 19.72 -4.17 -5.82
C PRO A 66 19.51 -2.67 -5.66
N THR A 67 19.53 -2.23 -4.42
CA THR A 67 19.45 -0.84 -3.99
C THR A 67 20.76 -0.42 -3.33
N PHE A 68 20.89 0.87 -3.02
CA PHE A 68 22.03 1.33 -2.21
C PHE A 68 22.12 0.67 -0.83
N ARG A 69 21.01 0.13 -0.28
CA ARG A 69 21.02 -0.56 1.01
C ARG A 69 21.71 -1.92 0.92
N ASP A 70 21.55 -2.62 -0.20
CA ASP A 70 22.26 -3.89 -0.48
C ASP A 70 23.77 -3.68 -0.58
N GLU A 71 24.20 -2.54 -1.14
CA GLU A 71 25.62 -2.15 -1.19
C GLU A 71 26.18 -1.78 0.19
N LEU A 72 25.34 -1.16 1.03
CA LEU A 72 25.71 -0.72 2.38
C LEU A 72 25.81 -1.89 3.38
N PHE A 73 24.90 -2.86 3.28
CA PHE A 73 24.83 -3.99 4.18
C PHE A 73 24.33 -5.25 3.47
N ALA A 74 25.23 -6.21 3.25
CA ALA A 74 24.94 -7.42 2.45
C ALA A 74 23.82 -8.29 3.03
N GLU A 75 23.64 -8.27 4.36
CA GLU A 75 22.58 -9.01 5.03
C GLU A 75 21.24 -8.26 5.09
N TYR A 76 21.14 -7.04 4.55
CA TYR A 76 19.89 -6.28 4.50
C TYR A 76 18.81 -7.07 3.75
N LYS A 77 17.63 -7.23 4.36
CA LYS A 77 16.50 -8.03 3.85
C LYS A 77 16.84 -9.48 3.46
N ALA A 78 18.02 -10.00 3.82
CA ALA A 78 18.49 -11.32 3.39
C ALA A 78 17.67 -12.49 3.97
N ASN A 79 16.94 -12.24 5.06
CA ASN A 79 16.02 -13.21 5.66
C ASN A 79 14.62 -13.17 5.04
N ARG A 80 14.31 -12.22 4.15
CA ARG A 80 13.03 -12.18 3.43
C ARG A 80 13.00 -13.33 2.42
N PRO A 81 11.92 -14.12 2.36
CA PRO A 81 11.77 -15.13 1.32
C PRO A 81 11.74 -14.47 -0.05
N SER A 82 12.23 -15.18 -1.07
CA SER A 82 12.09 -14.72 -2.44
C SER A 82 10.61 -14.51 -2.77
N MET A 83 10.33 -13.51 -3.60
CA MET A 83 8.97 -13.24 -4.06
C MET A 83 8.39 -14.51 -4.72
N PRO A 84 7.23 -15.01 -4.24
CA PRO A 84 6.57 -16.17 -4.82
C PRO A 84 6.29 -15.97 -6.31
N ASP A 85 6.45 -17.01 -7.11
CA ASP A 85 6.23 -16.92 -8.57
C ASP A 85 4.80 -16.49 -8.92
N GLU A 86 3.82 -16.92 -8.12
CA GLU A 86 2.42 -16.51 -8.24
C GLU A 86 2.22 -15.00 -8.05
N LEU A 87 3.00 -14.40 -7.13
CA LEU A 87 2.97 -12.95 -6.91
C LEU A 87 3.72 -12.22 -8.02
N ARG A 88 4.87 -12.76 -8.44
CA ARG A 88 5.68 -12.20 -9.52
C ARG A 88 4.91 -12.13 -10.84
N ALA A 89 4.14 -13.16 -11.17
CA ALA A 89 3.30 -13.22 -12.37
C ALA A 89 2.22 -12.11 -12.43
N GLN A 90 1.88 -11.53 -11.28
CA GLN A 90 0.85 -10.50 -11.15
C GLN A 90 1.38 -9.06 -11.26
N ILE A 91 2.71 -8.86 -11.21
CA ILE A 91 3.30 -7.51 -11.25
C ILE A 91 2.96 -6.81 -12.57
N GLU A 92 3.33 -7.38 -13.72
CA GLU A 92 3.11 -6.71 -15.02
C GLU A 92 1.62 -6.44 -15.33
N PRO A 93 0.69 -7.39 -15.08
CA PRO A 93 -0.74 -7.10 -15.15
C PRO A 93 -1.15 -5.94 -14.24
N LEU A 94 -0.65 -5.87 -13.01
CA LEU A 94 -0.93 -4.78 -12.09
C LEU A 94 -0.40 -3.43 -12.62
N LEU A 95 0.87 -3.37 -13.07
CA LEU A 95 1.44 -2.15 -13.61
C LEU A 95 0.64 -1.64 -14.83
N THR A 96 0.19 -2.57 -15.68
CA THR A 96 -0.68 -2.26 -16.82
C THR A 96 -2.01 -1.67 -16.35
N ALA A 97 -2.66 -2.29 -15.35
CA ALA A 97 -3.92 -1.80 -14.79
C ALA A 97 -3.77 -0.41 -14.15
N VAL A 98 -2.71 -0.18 -13.37
CA VAL A 98 -2.45 1.11 -12.71
C VAL A 98 -2.28 2.23 -13.74
N ARG A 99 -1.48 2.01 -14.78
CA ARG A 99 -1.33 2.98 -15.88
C ARG A 99 -2.65 3.22 -16.60
N ALA A 100 -3.39 2.16 -16.89
CA ALA A 100 -4.68 2.26 -17.58
C ALA A 100 -5.78 2.89 -16.69
N LEU A 101 -5.63 2.93 -15.37
CA LEU A 101 -6.48 3.74 -14.48
C LEU A 101 -6.18 5.25 -14.55
N GLY A 102 -5.18 5.66 -15.35
CA GLY A 102 -4.73 7.04 -15.45
C GLY A 102 -3.88 7.47 -14.25
N LEU A 103 -3.28 6.54 -13.52
CA LEU A 103 -2.47 6.84 -12.34
C LEU A 103 -0.98 6.93 -12.72
N PRO A 104 -0.29 8.04 -12.39
CA PRO A 104 1.17 8.10 -12.43
C PRO A 104 1.79 6.93 -11.66
N LEU A 105 2.67 6.19 -12.35
CA LEU A 105 3.35 5.02 -11.81
C LEU A 105 4.85 5.28 -11.83
N LEU A 106 5.47 5.33 -10.65
CA LEU A 106 6.90 5.52 -10.49
C LEU A 106 7.57 4.20 -10.08
N ARG A 107 8.69 3.91 -10.72
CA ARG A 107 9.50 2.71 -10.46
C ARG A 107 10.96 3.04 -10.80
N ILE A 108 11.73 3.44 -9.80
CA ILE A 108 13.07 4.02 -9.95
C ILE A 108 14.10 2.98 -9.53
N GLU A 109 15.09 2.72 -10.40
CA GLU A 109 16.16 1.75 -10.13
C GLU A 109 17.15 2.26 -9.07
N GLY A 110 17.76 1.33 -8.32
CA GLY A 110 18.81 1.65 -7.33
C GLY A 110 18.31 2.20 -5.99
N VAL A 111 17.00 2.42 -5.84
CA VAL A 111 16.36 2.90 -4.60
C VAL A 111 15.06 2.13 -4.33
N GLU A 112 14.54 2.24 -3.12
CA GLU A 112 13.26 1.63 -2.75
C GLU A 112 12.10 2.60 -3.02
N ALA A 113 10.88 2.08 -3.13
CA ALA A 113 9.66 2.87 -3.25
C ALA A 113 9.56 3.92 -2.13
N ASP A 114 10.00 3.54 -0.94
CA ASP A 114 10.12 4.33 0.27
C ASP A 114 10.89 5.63 0.05
N ASP A 115 12.04 5.56 -0.62
CA ASP A 115 12.91 6.71 -0.88
C ASP A 115 12.31 7.66 -1.94
N VAL A 116 11.60 7.09 -2.93
CA VAL A 116 10.86 7.87 -3.92
C VAL A 116 9.70 8.60 -3.25
N ILE A 117 8.96 7.92 -2.36
CA ILE A 117 7.87 8.52 -1.56
C ILE A 117 8.44 9.61 -0.66
N GLY A 118 9.50 9.35 0.10
CA GLY A 118 10.14 10.34 0.98
C GLY A 118 10.60 11.60 0.23
N THR A 119 11.14 11.41 -0.98
CA THR A 119 11.52 12.52 -1.87
C THR A 119 10.31 13.34 -2.32
N LEU A 120 9.22 12.69 -2.73
CA LEU A 120 7.99 13.37 -3.15
C LEU A 120 7.30 14.08 -1.98
N VAL A 121 7.28 13.47 -0.80
CA VAL A 121 6.79 14.06 0.45
C VAL A 121 7.52 15.35 0.74
N ARG A 122 8.87 15.32 0.80
CA ARG A 122 9.68 16.52 1.08
C ARG A 122 9.39 17.64 0.07
N ARG A 123 9.40 17.32 -1.23
CA ARG A 123 9.13 18.29 -2.29
C ARG A 123 7.72 18.89 -2.19
N ALA A 124 6.73 18.10 -1.79
CA ALA A 124 5.35 18.56 -1.60
C ALA A 124 5.21 19.46 -0.36
N SER A 125 5.82 19.09 0.76
CA SER A 125 5.84 19.93 1.97
C SER A 125 6.56 21.26 1.74
N GLU A 126 7.67 21.28 0.99
CA GLU A 126 8.35 22.52 0.57
C GLU A 126 7.45 23.45 -0.28
N GLN A 127 6.43 22.88 -0.95
CA GLN A 127 5.42 23.61 -1.73
C GLN A 127 4.15 23.91 -0.92
N GLY A 128 4.09 23.50 0.37
CA GLY A 128 2.93 23.70 1.24
C GLY A 128 1.73 22.79 0.92
N MET A 129 1.96 21.66 0.22
CA MET A 129 0.90 20.69 -0.06
C MET A 129 0.68 19.75 1.12
N GLU A 130 -0.58 19.46 1.43
CA GLU A 130 -0.92 18.35 2.33
C GLU A 130 -0.67 17.01 1.63
N VAL A 131 -0.04 16.05 2.31
CA VAL A 131 0.31 14.75 1.75
C VAL A 131 -0.30 13.62 2.58
N LEU A 132 -0.89 12.65 1.90
CA LEU A 132 -1.39 11.42 2.49
C LEU A 132 -0.66 10.22 1.88
N VAL A 133 0.21 9.59 2.66
CA VAL A 133 0.91 8.37 2.23
C VAL A 133 0.09 7.15 2.61
N SER A 134 -0.33 6.37 1.62
CA SER A 134 -1.10 5.15 1.83
C SER A 134 -0.17 3.94 1.89
N THR A 135 0.11 3.49 3.11
CA THR A 135 1.06 2.40 3.40
C THR A 135 0.67 1.67 4.68
N ALA A 136 1.18 0.45 4.85
CA ALA A 136 1.17 -0.26 6.12
C ALA A 136 2.56 -0.31 6.78
N ASP A 137 3.58 0.22 6.10
CA ASP A 137 4.94 0.23 6.61
C ASP A 137 5.07 1.19 7.79
N LYS A 138 5.71 0.71 8.85
CA LYS A 138 5.96 1.51 10.06
C LYS A 138 7.10 2.50 9.84
N ASP A 139 8.02 2.22 8.90
CA ASP A 139 9.22 3.02 8.69
C ASP A 139 8.87 4.37 8.08
N MET A 140 7.77 4.42 7.32
CA MET A 140 7.12 5.64 6.82
C MET A 140 6.72 6.63 7.91
N ALA A 141 6.63 6.21 9.18
CA ALA A 141 6.30 7.10 10.29
C ALA A 141 7.34 8.23 10.47
N GLN A 142 8.57 8.04 9.98
CA GLN A 142 9.59 9.09 9.99
C GLN A 142 9.26 10.29 9.06
N LEU A 143 8.33 10.12 8.12
CA LEU A 143 7.91 11.17 7.18
C LEU A 143 6.73 12.01 7.70
N VAL A 144 6.14 11.65 8.84
CA VAL A 144 4.97 12.34 9.40
C VAL A 144 5.37 13.69 9.99
N GLY A 145 4.62 14.74 9.67
CA GLY A 145 4.93 16.12 10.06
C GLY A 145 4.64 17.08 8.91
N ASP A 146 4.58 18.40 9.15
CA ASP A 146 4.49 19.43 8.09
C ASP A 146 3.43 19.14 7.01
N GLY A 147 2.21 18.77 7.43
CA GLY A 147 1.09 18.47 6.52
C GLY A 147 1.07 17.03 5.98
N VAL A 148 1.95 16.15 6.47
CA VAL A 148 2.06 14.75 6.05
C VAL A 148 1.39 13.82 7.05
N ARG A 149 0.55 12.91 6.56
CA ARG A 149 -0.09 11.84 7.34
C ARG A 149 0.02 10.50 6.62
N LEU A 150 -0.03 9.41 7.38
CA LEU A 150 -0.12 8.06 6.81
C LEU A 150 -1.55 7.54 6.90
N VAL A 151 -1.96 6.69 5.97
CA VAL A 151 -3.23 5.95 6.06
C VAL A 151 -3.03 4.47 5.78
N ASN A 152 -3.59 3.63 6.63
CA ASN A 152 -3.78 2.22 6.35
C ASN A 152 -5.22 2.00 5.88
N THR A 153 -5.41 1.88 4.57
CA THR A 153 -6.73 1.79 3.92
C THR A 153 -7.54 0.54 4.28
N MET A 154 -6.92 -0.51 4.83
CA MET A 154 -7.66 -1.68 5.32
C MET A 154 -8.34 -1.40 6.66
N THR A 155 -7.68 -0.64 7.54
CA THR A 155 -8.21 -0.32 8.88
C THR A 155 -8.89 1.05 8.95
N GLY A 156 -8.71 1.88 7.91
CA GLY A 156 -9.13 3.28 7.90
C GLY A 156 -8.36 4.18 8.88
N LYS A 157 -7.35 3.64 9.58
CA LYS A 157 -6.57 4.40 10.55
C LYS A 157 -5.63 5.37 9.85
N VAL A 158 -5.74 6.64 10.21
CA VAL A 158 -4.81 7.70 9.83
C VAL A 158 -3.82 7.91 10.97
N LEU A 159 -2.54 7.99 10.64
CA LEU A 159 -1.45 8.24 11.58
C LEU A 159 -0.92 9.66 11.33
N ASP A 160 -1.12 10.53 12.31
CA ASP A 160 -0.53 11.86 12.40
C ASP A 160 0.56 11.88 13.48
N GLU A 161 1.17 13.04 13.75
CA GLU A 161 2.26 13.18 14.71
C GLU A 161 1.88 12.64 16.11
N ALA A 162 0.67 12.94 16.58
CA ALA A 162 0.17 12.46 17.85
C ALA A 162 0.02 10.94 17.86
N GLY A 163 -0.50 10.37 16.77
CA GLY A 163 -0.59 8.93 16.57
C GLY A 163 0.78 8.23 16.52
N VAL A 164 1.81 8.86 15.94
CA VAL A 164 3.19 8.34 15.97
C VAL A 164 3.69 8.25 17.41
N VAL A 165 3.51 9.31 18.20
CA VAL A 165 3.89 9.33 19.62
C VAL A 165 3.14 8.26 20.42
N GLU A 166 1.83 8.12 20.21
CA GLU A 166 1.02 7.09 20.88
C GLU A 166 1.49 5.67 20.53
N LYS A 167 1.80 5.43 19.25
CA LYS A 167 2.14 4.09 18.75
C LYS A 167 3.56 3.67 19.11
N PHE A 168 4.54 4.57 19.00
CA PHE A 168 5.97 4.23 19.13
C PHE A 168 6.61 4.78 20.41
N GLY A 169 5.97 5.75 21.07
CA GLY A 169 6.52 6.45 22.23
C GLY A 169 7.60 7.49 21.89
N VAL A 170 7.75 7.82 20.60
CA VAL A 170 8.73 8.79 20.08
C VAL A 170 8.07 9.69 19.06
N ARG A 171 8.65 10.87 18.83
CA ARG A 171 8.19 11.79 17.77
C ARG A 171 8.58 11.28 16.38
N PRO A 172 7.94 11.74 15.29
CA PRO A 172 8.31 11.36 13.92
C PRO A 172 9.79 11.56 13.59
N ASP A 173 10.38 12.70 14.00
CA ASP A 173 11.80 13.04 13.80
C ASP A 173 12.76 12.10 14.56
N GLN A 174 12.24 11.30 15.51
CA GLN A 174 12.99 10.33 16.29
C GLN A 174 12.77 8.88 15.83
N VAL A 175 11.93 8.63 14.81
CA VAL A 175 11.60 7.26 14.36
C VAL A 175 12.83 6.54 13.81
N ILE A 176 13.70 7.23 13.06
CA ILE A 176 14.96 6.68 12.53
C ILE A 176 15.83 6.17 13.68
N ASP A 177 16.02 7.02 14.70
CA ASP A 177 16.81 6.72 15.87
C ASP A 177 16.22 5.56 16.69
N TRP A 178 14.89 5.53 16.81
CA TRP A 178 14.18 4.46 17.47
C TRP A 178 14.35 3.12 16.73
N LEU A 179 14.21 3.10 15.41
CA LEU A 179 14.45 1.91 14.58
C LEU A 179 15.89 1.45 14.68
N ALA A 180 16.86 2.36 14.68
CA ALA A 180 18.28 2.02 14.79
C ALA A 180 18.62 1.38 16.15
N LEU A 181 18.02 1.88 17.24
CA LEU A 181 18.22 1.33 18.58
C LEU A 181 17.54 -0.03 18.76
N VAL A 182 16.31 -0.18 18.27
CA VAL A 182 15.49 -1.40 18.45
C VAL A 182 15.88 -2.49 17.45
N GLY A 183 16.31 -2.10 16.26
CA GLY A 183 16.48 -2.95 15.09
C GLY A 183 15.16 -3.24 14.38
N ASP A 184 15.28 -3.85 13.21
CA ASP A 184 14.15 -4.39 12.46
C ASP A 184 14.45 -5.80 11.94
N SER A 185 13.80 -6.81 12.53
CA SER A 185 13.94 -8.18 12.08
C SER A 185 13.36 -8.43 10.68
N SER A 186 12.37 -7.64 10.22
CA SER A 186 11.78 -7.78 8.88
C SER A 186 12.78 -7.44 7.78
N ASP A 187 13.66 -6.48 8.08
CA ASP A 187 14.64 -5.91 7.14
C ASP A 187 16.06 -6.33 7.48
N ASN A 188 16.18 -7.18 8.50
CA ASN A 188 17.44 -7.60 9.09
C ASN A 188 18.33 -6.42 9.53
N ILE A 189 17.72 -5.28 9.91
CA ILE A 189 18.43 -4.13 10.48
C ILE A 189 18.82 -4.47 11.92
N PRO A 190 20.12 -4.47 12.26
CA PRO A 190 20.56 -4.95 13.56
C PRO A 190 20.36 -3.88 14.65
N GLY A 191 19.58 -4.18 15.67
CA GLY A 191 19.38 -3.30 16.83
C GLY A 191 20.50 -3.40 17.87
N VAL A 192 20.48 -2.52 18.87
CA VAL A 192 21.38 -2.63 20.03
C VAL A 192 20.85 -3.73 20.96
N PRO A 193 21.64 -4.77 21.26
CA PRO A 193 21.17 -5.84 22.14
C PRO A 193 20.69 -5.30 23.50
N ARG A 194 19.62 -5.90 24.03
CA ARG A 194 18.98 -5.49 25.31
C ARG A 194 18.27 -4.12 25.26
N VAL A 195 18.24 -3.43 24.12
CA VAL A 195 17.52 -2.18 23.94
C VAL A 195 16.24 -2.45 23.15
N GLY A 196 15.13 -2.63 23.87
CA GLY A 196 13.80 -2.77 23.27
C GLY A 196 13.10 -1.42 23.09
N ALA A 197 11.95 -1.44 22.41
CA ALA A 197 11.13 -0.26 22.09
C ALA A 197 10.93 0.72 23.26
N LYS A 198 10.62 0.22 24.46
CA LYS A 198 10.41 1.07 25.65
C LYS A 198 11.70 1.73 26.14
N THR A 199 12.82 1.03 26.08
CA THR A 199 14.13 1.56 26.47
C THR A 199 14.58 2.62 25.48
N ALA A 200 14.46 2.34 24.17
CA ALA A 200 14.76 3.29 23.12
C ALA A 200 13.93 4.57 23.25
N ALA A 201 12.60 4.45 23.40
CA ALA A 201 11.72 5.59 23.59
C ALA A 201 12.07 6.41 24.85
N LYS A 202 12.41 5.75 25.97
CA LYS A 202 12.85 6.44 27.19
C LYS A 202 14.15 7.22 26.96
N TRP A 203 15.12 6.62 26.28
CA TRP A 203 16.39 7.26 25.97
C TRP A 203 16.18 8.46 25.05
N LEU A 204 15.41 8.31 23.98
CA LEU A 204 15.12 9.40 23.05
C LEU A 204 14.27 10.51 23.70
N GLY A 205 13.39 10.19 24.64
CA GLY A 205 12.70 11.20 25.44
C GLY A 205 13.62 11.98 26.40
N THR A 206 14.80 11.43 26.73
CA THR A 206 15.76 12.06 27.66
C THR A 206 16.87 12.81 26.93
N TYR A 207 17.40 12.22 25.87
CA TYR A 207 18.56 12.69 25.11
C TYR A 207 18.18 13.27 23.74
N ASP A 208 16.91 13.23 23.35
CA ASP A 208 16.37 13.78 22.10
C ASP A 208 16.81 13.09 20.80
N SER A 209 18.06 12.66 20.66
CA SER A 209 18.57 11.95 19.48
C SER A 209 19.59 10.88 19.85
N VAL A 210 19.86 9.95 18.93
CA VAL A 210 20.98 8.99 19.06
C VAL A 210 22.32 9.73 19.08
N ALA A 211 22.48 10.84 18.37
CA ALA A 211 23.73 11.61 18.39
C ALA A 211 24.06 12.08 19.81
N GLU A 212 23.11 12.76 20.47
CA GLU A 212 23.25 13.22 21.86
C GLU A 212 23.35 12.05 22.84
N LEU A 213 22.61 10.96 22.59
CA LEU A 213 22.70 9.72 23.39
C LEU A 213 24.12 9.13 23.38
N VAL A 214 24.77 9.14 22.22
CA VAL A 214 26.12 8.61 22.03
C VAL A 214 27.16 9.51 22.69
N GLU A 215 27.02 10.83 22.58
CA GLU A 215 27.90 11.78 23.28
C GLU A 215 27.86 11.59 24.81
N ARG A 216 26.71 11.15 25.33
CA ARG A 216 26.48 10.93 26.77
C ARG A 216 26.38 9.47 27.16
N ALA A 217 26.89 8.55 26.33
CA ALA A 217 26.76 7.12 26.54
C ALA A 217 27.38 6.62 27.87
N GLU A 218 28.38 7.33 28.40
CA GLU A 218 29.01 7.03 29.70
C GLU A 218 28.08 7.27 30.90
N GLU A 219 27.05 8.12 30.75
CA GLU A 219 26.05 8.34 31.81
C GLU A 219 25.05 7.18 31.92
N ILE A 220 25.00 6.32 30.91
CA ILE A 220 24.05 5.21 30.82
C ILE A 220 24.65 3.99 31.51
N GLY A 221 24.18 3.78 32.74
CA GLY A 221 24.56 2.63 33.55
C GLY A 221 23.89 1.31 33.16
N GLY A 222 24.41 0.21 33.71
CA GLY A 222 23.85 -1.13 33.58
C GLY A 222 24.11 -1.80 32.22
N LYS A 223 23.64 -3.05 32.10
CA LYS A 223 23.93 -3.91 30.93
C LYS A 223 23.45 -3.34 29.59
N ALA A 224 22.42 -2.49 29.59
CA ALA A 224 21.94 -1.84 28.37
C ALA A 224 22.90 -0.72 27.93
N GLY A 225 23.43 0.07 28.86
CA GLY A 225 24.43 1.09 28.55
C GLY A 225 25.78 0.50 28.14
N GLU A 226 26.19 -0.60 28.77
CA GLU A 226 27.34 -1.40 28.31
C GLU A 226 27.15 -1.87 26.87
N SER A 227 25.98 -2.45 26.57
CA SER A 227 25.66 -2.90 25.22
C SER A 227 25.62 -1.75 24.21
N LEU A 228 25.10 -0.58 24.57
CA LEU A 228 25.12 0.61 23.71
C LEU A 228 26.55 0.99 23.32
N ARG A 229 27.45 1.10 24.31
CA ARG A 229 28.86 1.46 24.09
C ARG A 229 29.60 0.42 23.22
N GLU A 230 29.25 -0.85 23.34
CA GLU A 230 29.82 -1.93 22.52
C GLU A 230 29.34 -1.91 21.05
N HIS A 231 28.19 -1.30 20.75
CA HIS A 231 27.52 -1.38 19.44
C HIS A 231 27.39 -0.02 18.73
N LEU A 232 28.20 0.99 19.10
CA LEU A 232 28.11 2.35 18.53
C LEU A 232 28.30 2.40 17.00
N GLU A 233 29.24 1.62 16.45
CA GLU A 233 29.45 1.57 15.00
C GLU A 233 28.31 0.87 14.27
N GLN A 234 27.75 -0.20 14.84
CA GLN A 234 26.56 -0.86 14.31
C GLN A 234 25.35 0.08 14.34
N LEU A 235 25.20 0.88 15.39
CA LEU A 235 24.10 1.83 15.53
C LEU A 235 24.09 2.85 14.39
N LYS A 236 25.26 3.36 13.98
CA LYS A 236 25.40 4.26 12.82
C LYS A 236 24.95 3.59 11.52
N LEU A 237 25.34 2.34 11.30
CA LEU A 237 24.91 1.56 10.14
C LEU A 237 23.38 1.37 10.17
N SER A 238 22.81 1.03 11.32
CA SER A 238 21.36 0.84 11.45
C SER A 238 20.56 2.12 11.21
N GLN A 239 21.08 3.29 11.64
CA GLN A 239 20.48 4.58 11.29
C GLN A 239 20.49 4.79 9.77
N GLN A 240 21.61 4.52 9.10
CA GLN A 240 21.71 4.67 7.64
C GLN A 240 20.75 3.73 6.88
N LEU A 241 20.59 2.50 7.35
CA LEU A 241 19.66 1.53 6.75
C LEU A 241 18.20 1.93 6.97
N ALA A 242 17.84 2.41 8.16
CA ALA A 242 16.48 2.81 8.51
C ALA A 242 16.06 4.19 7.95
N THR A 243 17.02 5.03 7.54
CA THR A 243 16.75 6.35 6.99
C THR A 243 16.18 6.23 5.59
N ILE A 244 15.01 6.82 5.35
CA ILE A 244 14.45 7.02 4.03
C ILE A 244 15.16 8.21 3.36
N ARG A 245 15.71 8.01 2.16
CA ARG A 245 16.28 9.10 1.38
C ARG A 245 15.18 10.01 0.85
N THR A 246 15.42 11.32 0.87
CA THR A 246 14.46 12.33 0.41
C THR A 246 14.99 13.18 -0.74
N ASP A 247 16.10 12.75 -1.35
CA ASP A 247 16.87 13.46 -2.36
C ASP A 247 17.07 12.65 -3.64
N VAL A 248 16.19 11.66 -3.92
CA VAL A 248 16.23 10.89 -5.16
C VAL A 248 16.04 11.80 -6.37
N GLU A 249 16.82 11.59 -7.43
CA GLU A 249 16.62 12.27 -8.71
C GLU A 249 15.34 11.73 -9.36
N LEU A 250 14.37 12.62 -9.58
CA LEU A 250 13.06 12.29 -10.14
C LEU A 250 12.72 13.30 -11.22
N ASP A 251 12.29 12.80 -12.38
CA ASP A 251 11.87 13.62 -13.53
C ASP A 251 10.56 14.38 -13.28
N LEU A 252 9.74 13.89 -12.34
CA LEU A 252 8.44 14.43 -12.00
C LEU A 252 8.43 15.03 -10.59
N GLY A 253 7.78 16.18 -10.45
CA GLY A 253 7.48 16.80 -9.17
C GLY A 253 6.02 16.54 -8.73
N PRO A 254 5.68 16.87 -7.46
CA PRO A 254 4.35 16.69 -6.89
C PRO A 254 3.18 17.20 -7.75
N GLU A 255 3.27 18.41 -8.29
CA GLU A 255 2.21 19.03 -9.12
C GLU A 255 1.96 18.30 -10.44
N ALA A 256 2.93 17.52 -10.94
CA ALA A 256 2.81 16.75 -12.17
C ALA A 256 2.15 15.38 -11.94
N LEU A 257 1.95 14.96 -10.68
CA LEU A 257 1.34 13.68 -10.33
C LEU A 257 -0.18 13.73 -10.41
N ARG A 258 -0.71 14.20 -11.54
CA ARG A 258 -2.15 14.32 -11.80
C ARG A 258 -2.73 13.00 -12.27
N ARG A 259 -3.95 12.71 -11.85
CA ARG A 259 -4.72 11.60 -12.39
C ARG A 259 -5.31 11.95 -13.75
N ASP A 260 -5.04 11.11 -14.74
CA ASP A 260 -5.61 11.19 -16.09
C ASP A 260 -6.93 10.40 -16.20
N GLU A 261 -7.62 10.56 -17.33
CA GLU A 261 -8.79 9.76 -17.67
C GLU A 261 -8.41 8.27 -17.84
N PRO A 262 -9.18 7.33 -17.26
CA PRO A 262 -8.90 5.90 -17.43
C PRO A 262 -9.03 5.42 -18.88
N ASP A 263 -8.07 4.62 -19.35
CA ASP A 263 -8.18 3.83 -20.58
C ASP A 263 -9.08 2.61 -20.35
N THR A 264 -10.39 2.86 -20.47
CA THR A 264 -11.42 1.86 -20.26
C THR A 264 -11.32 0.66 -21.21
N ALA A 265 -10.77 0.84 -22.42
CA ALA A 265 -10.61 -0.24 -23.39
C ALA A 265 -9.49 -1.20 -22.94
N THR A 266 -8.35 -0.67 -22.50
CA THR A 266 -7.25 -1.48 -21.94
C THR A 266 -7.68 -2.17 -20.64
N LEU A 267 -8.35 -1.45 -19.74
CA LEU A 267 -8.88 -2.03 -18.51
C LEU A 267 -9.86 -3.17 -18.79
N ARG A 268 -10.81 -2.99 -19.72
CA ARG A 268 -11.77 -4.03 -20.09
C ARG A 268 -11.07 -5.28 -20.63
N LYS A 269 -10.15 -5.13 -21.57
CA LYS A 269 -9.37 -6.25 -22.12
C LYS A 269 -8.62 -7.01 -21.01
N LEU A 270 -7.97 -6.27 -20.12
CA LEU A 270 -7.21 -6.85 -19.02
C LEU A 270 -8.10 -7.58 -18.02
N PHE A 271 -9.19 -6.94 -17.56
CA PHE A 271 -10.08 -7.52 -16.57
C PHE A 271 -10.86 -8.71 -17.11
N THR A 272 -11.21 -8.73 -18.41
CA THR A 272 -11.79 -9.91 -19.06
C THR A 272 -10.79 -11.06 -19.09
N ARG A 273 -9.54 -10.82 -19.50
CA ARG A 273 -8.50 -11.85 -19.54
C ARG A 273 -8.21 -12.44 -18.15
N LEU A 274 -8.22 -11.60 -17.12
CA LEU A 274 -7.99 -12.01 -15.74
C LEU A 274 -9.27 -12.44 -15.01
N GLU A 275 -10.42 -12.50 -15.71
CA GLU A 275 -11.72 -12.89 -15.15
C GLU A 275 -12.14 -12.08 -13.92
N LEU A 276 -11.75 -10.80 -13.84
CA LEU A 276 -12.04 -9.89 -12.73
C LEU A 276 -13.44 -9.26 -12.89
N VAL A 277 -14.48 -10.10 -12.78
CA VAL A 277 -15.88 -9.74 -13.06
C VAL A 277 -16.36 -8.53 -12.25
N SER A 278 -15.98 -8.43 -10.98
CA SER A 278 -16.38 -7.30 -10.12
C SER A 278 -15.82 -5.97 -10.61
N LEU A 279 -14.57 -5.95 -11.08
CA LEU A 279 -13.93 -4.76 -11.63
C LEU A 279 -14.47 -4.41 -13.02
N LEU A 280 -14.81 -5.41 -13.85
CA LEU A 280 -15.48 -5.18 -15.14
C LEU A 280 -16.80 -4.43 -14.99
N ARG A 281 -17.59 -4.77 -13.97
CA ARG A 281 -18.87 -4.10 -13.67
C ARG A 281 -18.70 -2.64 -13.24
N ARG A 282 -17.50 -2.23 -12.79
CA ARG A 282 -17.19 -0.83 -12.44
C ARG A 282 -16.87 0.02 -13.66
N LEU A 283 -16.47 -0.58 -14.78
CA LEU A 283 -16.18 0.17 -15.99
C LEU A 283 -17.49 0.68 -16.60
N PRO A 284 -17.51 1.90 -17.18
CA PRO A 284 -18.69 2.37 -17.91
C PRO A 284 -19.03 1.36 -19.00
N ALA A 285 -20.32 1.18 -19.30
CA ALA A 285 -20.72 0.38 -20.45
C ALA A 285 -20.02 0.95 -21.70
N GLU A 286 -19.62 0.08 -22.63
CA GLU A 286 -19.19 0.59 -23.93
C GLU A 286 -20.32 1.48 -24.47
N ALA A 287 -19.98 2.71 -24.84
CA ALA A 287 -20.82 3.42 -25.79
C ALA A 287 -20.88 2.48 -26.98
N ALA A 288 -22.04 1.87 -27.22
CA ALA A 288 -22.23 0.96 -28.32
C ALA A 288 -21.91 1.74 -29.61
N GLY A 289 -20.66 1.68 -30.04
CA GLY A 289 -20.34 1.89 -31.45
C GLY A 289 -21.15 0.85 -32.17
N GLU A 290 -21.98 1.31 -33.11
CA GLU A 290 -22.93 0.55 -33.93
C GLU A 290 -22.40 -0.85 -34.29
N ALA A 291 -22.55 -1.77 -33.36
CA ALA A 291 -22.29 -3.18 -33.51
C ALA A 291 -23.67 -3.78 -33.38
N ASP A 292 -24.28 -3.97 -34.54
CA ASP A 292 -25.44 -4.78 -34.87
C ASP A 292 -25.97 -5.61 -33.67
N THR A 293 -26.66 -4.92 -32.76
CA THR A 293 -27.54 -5.59 -31.81
C THR A 293 -28.81 -5.81 -32.60
N ALA A 294 -28.89 -6.95 -33.27
CA ALA A 294 -30.18 -7.57 -33.45
C ALA A 294 -30.88 -7.49 -32.08
N PRO A 295 -32.06 -6.88 -31.97
CA PRO A 295 -32.73 -6.75 -30.68
C PRO A 295 -32.86 -8.16 -30.13
N GLY A 296 -32.15 -8.43 -29.03
CA GLY A 296 -32.37 -9.66 -28.28
C GLY A 296 -33.86 -9.71 -27.98
N GLU A 297 -34.52 -10.81 -28.37
CA GLU A 297 -35.95 -10.98 -28.16
C GLU A 297 -36.30 -10.51 -26.74
N GLU A 298 -37.31 -9.67 -26.61
CA GLU A 298 -37.90 -9.37 -25.31
C GLU A 298 -38.39 -10.69 -24.71
N ILE A 299 -37.53 -11.32 -23.90
CA ILE A 299 -37.95 -12.47 -23.10
C ILE A 299 -38.97 -11.92 -22.11
N GLU A 300 -40.21 -12.36 -22.26
CA GLU A 300 -41.29 -12.01 -21.34
C GLU A 300 -40.89 -12.42 -19.92
N ARG A 301 -40.59 -11.43 -19.07
CA ARG A 301 -40.17 -11.69 -17.69
C ARG A 301 -41.40 -11.69 -16.79
N ARG A 302 -41.68 -12.82 -16.15
CA ARG A 302 -42.73 -12.95 -15.14
C ARG A 302 -42.09 -13.12 -13.77
N TYR A 303 -42.33 -12.15 -12.90
CA TYR A 303 -41.80 -12.14 -11.54
C TYR A 303 -42.93 -12.39 -10.55
N ASP A 304 -42.71 -13.36 -9.67
CA ASP A 304 -43.57 -13.60 -8.51
C ASP A 304 -42.76 -13.31 -7.25
N THR A 305 -43.30 -12.51 -6.33
CA THR A 305 -42.69 -12.31 -5.01
C THR A 305 -43.17 -13.41 -4.06
N VAL A 306 -42.25 -14.19 -3.50
CA VAL A 306 -42.54 -15.27 -2.56
C VAL A 306 -42.38 -14.74 -1.14
N LEU A 307 -43.49 -14.61 -0.41
CA LEU A 307 -43.52 -14.04 0.95
C LEU A 307 -44.08 -15.00 2.00
N ASP A 308 -44.53 -16.19 1.59
CA ASP A 308 -45.10 -17.21 2.48
C ASP A 308 -44.73 -18.63 2.05
N GLU A 309 -44.93 -19.57 2.98
CA GLU A 309 -44.55 -20.97 2.84
C GLU A 309 -45.33 -21.69 1.72
N ALA A 310 -46.59 -21.31 1.48
CA ALA A 310 -47.41 -21.95 0.46
C ALA A 310 -46.94 -21.54 -0.95
N ALA A 311 -46.63 -20.25 -1.13
CA ALA A 311 -46.03 -19.73 -2.35
C ALA A 311 -44.62 -20.31 -2.59
N PHE A 312 -43.84 -20.53 -1.52
CA PHE A 312 -42.54 -21.18 -1.60
C PHE A 312 -42.66 -22.63 -2.08
N ALA A 313 -43.56 -23.42 -1.48
CA ALA A 313 -43.77 -24.81 -1.88
C ALA A 313 -44.17 -24.94 -3.36
N ALA A 314 -45.03 -24.04 -3.86
CA ALA A 314 -45.42 -24.01 -5.26
C ALA A 314 -44.25 -23.67 -6.21
N TRP A 315 -43.37 -22.75 -5.81
CA TRP A 315 -42.16 -22.44 -6.60
C TRP A 315 -41.13 -23.56 -6.56
N LEU A 316 -41.00 -24.25 -5.42
CA LEU A 316 -40.08 -25.38 -5.26
C LEU A 316 -40.44 -26.53 -6.21
N GLU A 317 -41.73 -26.88 -6.33
CA GLU A 317 -42.19 -27.89 -7.30
C GLU A 317 -41.86 -27.49 -8.74
N ARG A 318 -42.05 -26.21 -9.11
CA ARG A 318 -41.74 -25.68 -10.44
C ARG A 318 -40.24 -25.75 -10.74
N ILE A 319 -39.39 -25.40 -9.78
CA ILE A 319 -37.93 -25.46 -9.90
C ILE A 319 -37.47 -26.92 -10.08
N GLN A 320 -38.02 -27.85 -9.29
CA GLN A 320 -37.66 -29.27 -9.38
C GLN A 320 -38.08 -29.92 -10.71
N ALA A 321 -39.15 -29.42 -11.33
CA ALA A 321 -39.63 -29.89 -12.62
C ALA A 321 -38.96 -29.21 -13.83
N ALA A 322 -38.21 -28.13 -13.62
CA ALA A 322 -37.56 -27.39 -14.70
C ALA A 322 -36.30 -28.11 -15.19
N GLU A 323 -36.09 -28.12 -16.51
CA GLU A 323 -34.88 -28.68 -17.14
C GLU A 323 -33.62 -27.90 -16.73
N LEU A 324 -33.74 -26.59 -16.52
CA LEU A 324 -32.65 -25.71 -16.09
C LEU A 324 -33.18 -24.68 -15.09
N THR A 325 -32.45 -24.49 -13.99
CA THR A 325 -32.71 -23.44 -13.00
C THR A 325 -31.42 -22.67 -12.73
N ALA A 326 -31.51 -21.34 -12.66
CA ALA A 326 -30.45 -20.46 -12.19
C ALA A 326 -30.88 -19.80 -10.88
N LEU A 327 -29.94 -19.67 -9.94
CA LEU A 327 -30.15 -19.01 -8.65
C LEU A 327 -29.21 -17.81 -8.58
N ASP A 328 -29.76 -16.65 -8.25
CA ASP A 328 -29.02 -15.44 -7.90
C ASP A 328 -29.31 -15.11 -6.45
N THR A 329 -28.27 -14.81 -5.67
CA THR A 329 -28.39 -14.53 -4.23
C THR A 329 -27.75 -13.19 -3.94
N GLU A 330 -28.55 -12.26 -3.44
CA GLU A 330 -28.01 -11.03 -2.86
C GLU A 330 -27.52 -11.34 -1.43
N THR A 331 -26.21 -11.21 -1.20
CA THR A 331 -25.63 -11.27 0.15
C THR A 331 -25.43 -9.85 0.67
N THR A 332 -26.02 -9.53 1.82
CA THR A 332 -25.69 -8.32 2.62
C THR A 332 -24.44 -8.52 3.44
#